data_AF-A0A5C5ZJC8-F1
#
_entry.id   AF-A0A5C5ZJC8-F1
#
_cell.length_a   1.000
_cell.length_b   1.000
_cell.length_c   1.000
_cell.angle_alpha   90.00
_cell.angle_beta   90.00
_cell.angle_gamma   90.00
#
_symmetry.space_group_name_H-M   'P 1'
#
loop_
_entity.id
_entity.type
_entity.pdbx_description
1 polymer ?
#
loop_
_entity_poly.entity_id
_entity_poly.type
_entity_poly.pdbx_seq_one_letter_code
_entity_poly.pdbx_strand_id
1 'polypeptide(L)'
;MLTIPPMAQAALLFALILALAAGAFWLVRSWTGRDAEDGPEASELLTKFREVHSRGGLSDDEFRTIKTKLAPELGAEGLPEKSGTPTPAEPDPPLDGDHGHVDHEDEPRDGR
;
A
#
# COMPACT_ATOMS: atom_id res chain seq x y z
N MET A 1 -25.01 37.50 40.69
CA MET A 1 -23.89 37.29 39.74
C MET A 1 -22.99 36.23 40.34
N LEU A 2 -22.81 35.09 39.67
CA LEU A 2 -21.95 34.02 40.17
C LEU A 2 -20.49 34.39 39.86
N THR A 3 -19.74 34.88 40.85
CA THR A 3 -18.31 35.18 40.70
C THR A 3 -17.53 33.88 40.79
N ILE A 4 -16.95 33.46 39.67
CA ILE A 4 -16.01 32.34 39.65
C ILE A 4 -14.67 32.88 40.18
N PRO A 5 -14.05 32.25 41.19
CA PRO A 5 -12.76 32.69 41.67
C PRO A 5 -11.70 32.54 40.57
N PRO A 6 -10.74 33.48 40.44
CA PRO A 6 -9.79 33.49 39.32
C PRO A 6 -8.96 32.20 39.24
N MET A 7 -8.70 31.57 40.39
CA MET A 7 -8.00 30.28 40.45
C MET A 7 -8.82 29.12 39.87
N ALA A 8 -10.14 29.11 40.10
CA ALA A 8 -11.03 28.11 39.51
C ALA A 8 -11.17 28.31 37.99
N GLN A 9 -11.23 29.56 37.54
CA GLN A 9 -11.23 29.88 36.11
C GLN A 9 -9.94 29.40 35.43
N ALA A 10 -8.77 29.65 36.04
CA ALA A 10 -7.49 29.16 35.54
C ALA A 10 -7.43 27.63 35.49
N ALA A 11 -7.89 26.95 36.55
CA ALA A 11 -7.93 25.49 36.61
C ALA A 11 -8.85 24.89 35.52
N LEU A 12 -10.01 25.49 35.27
CA LEU A 12 -10.93 25.05 34.22
C LEU A 12 -10.33 25.20 32.82
N LEU A 13 -9.70 26.35 32.53
CA LEU A 13 -9.02 26.56 31.25
C LEU A 13 -7.85 25.60 31.06
N PHE A 14 -7.07 25.36 32.11
CA PHE A 14 -5.97 24.40 32.07
C PHE A 14 -6.47 22.98 31.82
N ALA A 15 -7.52 22.54 32.52
CA ALA A 15 -8.15 21.24 32.30
C ALA A 15 -8.70 21.11 30.87
N LEU A 16 -9.32 22.17 30.34
CA LEU A 16 -9.80 22.20 28.96
C LEU A 16 -8.66 22.03 27.95
N ILE A 17 -7.55 22.76 28.13
CA ILE A 17 -6.36 22.64 27.27
C ILE A 17 -5.80 21.22 27.31
N LEU A 18 -5.69 20.63 28.50
CA LEU A 18 -5.22 19.25 28.64
C LEU A 18 -6.17 18.24 27.97
N ALA A 19 -7.48 18.43 28.11
CA ALA A 19 -8.47 17.57 27.45
C ALA A 19 -8.36 17.67 25.92
N LEU A 20 -8.18 18.87 25.37
CA LEU A 20 -7.97 19.07 23.94
C LEU A 20 -6.65 18.44 23.46
N ALA A 21 -5.56 18.64 24.21
CA ALA A 21 -4.26 18.05 23.89
C ALA A 21 -4.29 16.52 23.94
N ALA A 22 -4.92 15.94 24.97
CA ALA A 22 -5.10 14.50 25.09
C ALA A 22 -6.00 13.96 23.97
N GLY A 23 -7.07 14.66 23.60
CA GLY A 23 -7.94 14.30 22.48
C GLY A 23 -7.19 14.33 21.14
N ALA A 24 -6.41 15.38 20.87
CA ALA A 24 -5.58 15.48 19.67
C ALA A 24 -4.52 14.37 19.64
N PHE A 25 -3.85 14.11 20.75
CA PHE A 25 -2.88 13.03 20.86
C PHE A 25 -3.53 11.66 20.62
N TRP A 26 -4.70 11.41 21.20
CA TRP A 26 -5.44 10.17 21.01
C TRP A 26 -5.89 10.00 19.56
N LEU A 27 -6.34 11.07 18.90
CA LEU A 27 -6.74 11.04 17.49
C LEU A 27 -5.54 10.69 16.58
N VAL A 28 -4.40 11.35 16.78
CA VAL A 28 -3.15 11.04 16.05
C VAL A 28 -2.71 9.60 16.31
N ARG A 29 -2.70 9.17 17.58
CA ARG A 29 -2.36 7.81 17.98
C ARG A 29 -3.31 6.76 17.39
N SER A 30 -4.58 7.10 17.23
CA SER A 30 -5.62 6.24 16.65
C SER A 30 -5.42 6.03 15.15
N TRP A 31 -4.89 7.02 14.44
CA TRP A 31 -4.51 6.88 13.03
C TRP A 31 -3.21 6.08 12.90
N THR A 32 -2.17 6.45 13.66
CA THR A 32 -0.88 5.70 13.67
C THR A 32 -1.01 4.22 14.06
N GLY A 33 -2.02 3.84 14.86
CA GLY A 33 -2.26 2.43 15.20
C GLY A 33 -2.93 1.59 14.11
N ARG A 34 -3.54 2.22 13.10
CA ARG A 34 -4.15 1.54 11.93
C ARG A 34 -3.26 1.58 10.69
N ASP A 35 -2.38 2.58 10.60
CA ASP A 35 -1.49 2.78 9.45
C ASP A 35 -0.25 1.86 9.45
N ALA A 36 -0.09 0.98 10.45
CA ALA A 36 0.97 -0.03 10.42
C ALA A 36 0.71 -1.12 9.37
N GLU A 37 -0.52 -1.23 8.85
CA GLU A 37 -0.88 -2.18 7.78
C GLU A 37 -1.47 -1.51 6.52
N ASP A 38 -1.99 -0.26 6.59
CA ASP A 38 -2.68 0.42 5.48
C ASP A 38 -2.22 1.89 5.23
N GLY A 39 -1.06 2.30 5.75
CA GLY A 39 -0.48 3.62 5.39
C GLY A 39 -0.09 3.68 3.91
N PRO A 40 -0.13 4.85 3.24
CA PRO A 40 0.32 4.95 1.85
C PRO A 40 1.77 4.51 1.78
N GLU A 41 2.00 3.48 0.98
CA GLU A 41 3.30 2.88 0.74
C GLU A 41 4.34 3.95 0.37
N ALA A 42 5.61 3.72 0.71
CA ALA A 42 6.68 4.70 0.45
C ALA A 42 6.80 4.99 -1.06
N SER A 43 6.45 4.00 -1.89
CA SER A 43 6.32 4.11 -3.35
C SER A 43 5.22 5.07 -3.80
N GLU A 44 4.07 5.06 -3.13
CA GLU A 44 2.93 5.95 -3.40
C GLU A 44 3.24 7.39 -2.95
N LEU A 45 3.84 7.55 -1.77
CA LEU A 45 4.29 8.85 -1.27
C LEU A 45 5.31 9.50 -2.21
N LEU A 46 6.31 8.74 -2.67
CA LEU A 46 7.32 9.25 -3.60
C LEU A 46 6.70 9.66 -4.95
N THR A 47 5.68 8.94 -5.40
CA THR A 47 4.91 9.29 -6.61
C THR A 47 4.18 10.63 -6.43
N LYS A 48 3.54 10.86 -5.28
CA LYS A 48 2.88 12.14 -4.97
C LYS A 48 3.88 13.31 -4.89
N PHE A 49 5.04 13.12 -4.28
CA PHE A 49 6.07 14.16 -4.23
C PHE A 49 6.66 14.48 -5.60
N ARG A 50 6.82 13.48 -6.49
CA ARG A 50 7.23 13.68 -7.88
C ARG A 50 6.21 14.50 -8.67
N GLU A 51 4.92 14.29 -8.43
CA GLU A 51 3.84 15.07 -9.06
C GLU A 51 3.83 16.52 -8.58
N VAL A 52 4.07 16.78 -7.29
CA VAL A 52 4.16 18.14 -6.76
C VAL A 52 5.42 18.85 -7.27
N HIS A 53 6.53 18.12 -7.37
CA HIS A 53 7.79 18.59 -7.96
C HIS A 53 7.63 18.99 -9.44
N SER A 54 6.97 18.15 -10.26
CA SER A 54 6.75 18.44 -11.69
C SER A 54 5.88 19.68 -11.94
N ARG A 55 4.98 19.99 -10.99
CA ARG A 55 4.13 21.19 -11.01
C ARG A 55 4.82 22.44 -10.44
N GLY A 56 6.09 22.33 -10.01
CA GLY A 56 6.86 23.43 -9.42
C GLY A 56 6.52 23.74 -7.96
N GLY A 57 5.77 22.87 -7.27
CA GLY A 57 5.45 23.01 -5.85
C GLY A 57 6.58 22.55 -4.92
N LEU A 58 7.67 22.02 -5.48
CA LEU A 58 8.84 21.57 -4.75
C LEU A 58 10.08 21.84 -5.61
N SER A 59 11.17 22.31 -5.01
CA SER A 59 12.46 22.45 -5.68
C SER A 59 13.18 21.10 -5.82
N ASP A 60 14.17 21.03 -6.71
CA ASP A 60 14.99 19.83 -6.92
C ASP A 60 15.70 19.35 -5.64
N ASP A 61 16.17 20.29 -4.81
CA ASP A 61 16.89 19.99 -3.57
C ASP A 61 15.95 19.44 -2.48
N GLU A 62 14.74 20.00 -2.40
CA GLU A 62 13.69 19.50 -1.52
C GLU A 62 13.23 18.11 -1.96
N PHE A 63 13.02 17.89 -3.27
CA PHE A 63 12.66 16.57 -3.80
C PHE A 63 13.74 15.53 -3.51
N ARG A 64 15.02 15.88 -3.71
CA ARG A 64 16.16 15.00 -3.42
C ARG A 64 16.22 14.64 -1.94
N THR A 65 15.99 15.60 -1.06
CA THR A 65 15.98 15.37 0.39
C THR A 65 14.87 14.42 0.81
N ILE A 66 13.66 14.59 0.26
CA ILE A 66 12.54 13.68 0.50
C ILE A 66 12.85 12.28 -0.02
N LYS A 67 13.38 12.17 -1.25
CA LYS A 67 13.82 10.89 -1.82
C LYS A 67 14.83 10.17 -0.94
N THR A 68 15.80 10.89 -0.35
CA THR A 68 16.78 10.29 0.57
C THR A 68 16.13 9.79 1.87
N LYS A 69 15.12 10.50 2.39
CA LYS A 69 14.38 10.07 3.58
C LYS A 69 13.47 8.87 3.35
N LEU A 70 12.88 8.74 2.15
CA LEU A 70 12.00 7.62 1.78
C LEU A 70 12.76 6.38 1.28
N ALA A 71 14.04 6.51 0.89
CA ALA A 71 14.85 5.39 0.40
C ALA A 71 14.94 4.18 1.35
N PRO A 72 15.05 4.35 2.69
CA PRO A 72 15.04 3.22 3.63
C PRO A 72 13.70 2.49 3.67
N GLU A 73 12.58 3.21 3.56
CA GLU A 73 11.22 2.64 3.61
C GLU A 73 10.90 1.87 2.33
N LEU A 74 11.34 2.37 1.16
CA LEU A 74 11.24 1.66 -0.11
C LEU A 74 12.04 0.34 -0.14
N GLY A 75 13.17 0.28 0.57
CA GLY A 75 13.96 -0.92 0.71
C GLY A 75 13.29 -1.98 1.61
N ALA A 76 12.46 -1.53 2.56
CA ALA A 76 11.68 -2.41 3.43
C ALA A 76 10.42 -2.95 2.72
N GLU A 77 9.77 -2.13 1.89
CA GLU A 77 8.60 -2.51 1.06
C GLU A 77 8.95 -3.53 -0.03
N GLY A 78 10.19 -3.50 -0.54
CA GLY A 78 10.70 -4.48 -1.51
C GLY A 78 10.96 -5.88 -0.97
N LEU A 79 10.72 -6.15 0.32
CA LEU A 79 10.75 -7.49 0.89
C LEU A 79 9.38 -8.16 0.69
N PRO A 80 9.30 -9.23 -0.12
CA PRO A 80 8.03 -9.77 -0.56
C PRO A 80 7.35 -10.57 0.56
N GLU A 81 6.31 -9.99 1.16
CA GLU A 81 5.27 -10.77 1.82
C GLU A 81 3.92 -10.18 1.40
N LYS A 82 3.15 -10.99 0.67
CA LYS A 82 1.75 -10.78 0.24
C LYS A 82 1.50 -10.00 -1.07
N SER A 83 1.91 -10.61 -2.18
CA SER A 83 1.04 -10.66 -3.36
C SER A 83 1.41 -11.84 -4.23
N GLY A 84 0.53 -12.84 -4.24
CA GLY A 84 0.59 -13.97 -5.15
C GLY A 84 0.22 -15.28 -4.47
N THR A 85 -1.07 -15.64 -4.50
CA THR A 85 -1.40 -17.04 -4.82
C THR A 85 -0.55 -17.40 -6.03
N PRO A 86 0.34 -18.41 -5.97
CA PRO A 86 0.87 -18.95 -7.20
C PRO A 86 -0.31 -19.67 -7.84
N THR A 87 -1.10 -18.94 -8.65
CA THR A 87 -1.77 -19.59 -9.76
C THR A 87 -0.65 -20.29 -10.50
N PRO A 88 -0.62 -21.64 -10.51
CA PRO A 88 0.40 -22.36 -11.25
C PRO A 88 0.38 -21.78 -12.66
N ALA A 89 1.53 -21.29 -13.11
CA ALA A 89 1.73 -21.05 -14.52
C ALA A 89 1.32 -22.35 -15.20
N GLU A 90 0.18 -22.32 -15.88
CA GLU A 90 -0.25 -23.41 -16.75
C GLU A 90 0.94 -23.60 -17.69
N PRO A 91 1.66 -24.72 -17.61
CA PRO A 91 2.82 -24.93 -18.45
C PRO A 91 2.32 -24.85 -19.89
N ASP A 92 3.04 -24.09 -20.73
CA ASP A 92 2.76 -23.98 -22.16
C ASP A 92 2.43 -25.38 -22.70
N PRO A 93 1.35 -25.55 -23.48
CA PRO A 93 0.92 -26.87 -23.93
C PRO A 93 2.09 -27.55 -24.65
N PRO A 94 2.42 -28.81 -24.31
CA PRO A 94 3.50 -29.51 -24.97
C PRO A 94 3.21 -29.60 -26.47
N LEU A 95 4.06 -28.96 -27.27
CA LEU A 95 4.14 -29.19 -28.70
C LEU A 95 4.89 -30.50 -28.92
N ASP A 96 4.26 -31.66 -28.72
CA ASP A 96 4.60 -32.84 -29.51
C ASP A 96 3.60 -34.00 -29.39
N GLY A 97 3.30 -34.58 -30.55
CA GLY A 97 2.97 -35.99 -30.74
C GLY A 97 1.73 -36.54 -30.04
N ASP A 98 0.54 -36.31 -30.60
CA ASP A 98 -0.57 -37.23 -30.38
C ASP A 98 -0.27 -38.57 -31.06
N HIS A 99 0.22 -39.50 -30.27
CA HIS A 99 0.11 -40.93 -30.51
C HIS A 99 -1.32 -41.39 -30.14
N GLY A 100 -2.17 -41.52 -31.15
CA GLY A 100 -3.31 -42.43 -31.19
C GLY A 100 -3.52 -42.82 -32.65
N HIS A 101 -3.69 -44.07 -33.06
CA HIS A 101 -4.45 -45.15 -32.45
C HIS A 101 -4.06 -46.46 -33.15
N VAL A 102 -4.28 -47.55 -32.43
CA VAL A 102 -3.96 -48.94 -32.74
C VAL A 102 -4.68 -49.45 -34.00
N ASP A 103 -4.03 -50.35 -34.73
CA ASP A 103 -4.55 -51.10 -35.87
C ASP A 103 -5.88 -51.80 -35.57
N HIS A 104 -6.84 -51.76 -36.51
CA HIS A 104 -7.73 -52.89 -36.81
C HIS A 104 -8.35 -52.76 -38.21
N GLU A 105 -8.58 -53.94 -38.78
CA GLU A 105 -8.69 -54.29 -40.19
C GLU A 105 -10.11 -54.08 -40.79
N ASP A 106 -10.19 -54.36 -42.10
CA ASP A 106 -11.37 -54.72 -42.91
C ASP A 106 -12.37 -53.64 -43.36
N GLU A 107 -12.34 -53.28 -44.65
CA GLU A 107 -13.18 -53.92 -45.70
C GLU A 107 -13.08 -53.15 -47.04
N PRO A 108 -12.94 -53.82 -48.20
CA PRO A 108 -12.88 -53.17 -49.51
C PRO A 108 -14.26 -53.08 -50.18
N ARG A 109 -14.67 -51.88 -50.62
CA ARG A 109 -15.71 -51.62 -51.63
C ARG A 109 -15.45 -50.21 -52.18
N ASP A 110 -15.55 -49.86 -53.45
CA ASP A 110 -15.99 -50.48 -54.69
C ASP A 110 -15.50 -49.47 -55.77
N GLY A 111 -14.87 -49.98 -56.83
CA GLY A 111 -14.30 -49.16 -57.89
C GLY A 111 -15.36 -48.75 -58.90
N ARG A 112 -15.49 -47.45 -59.12
CA ARG A 112 -16.18 -46.88 -60.28
C ARG A 112 -15.16 -46.20 -61.19
#